data_AF-A0A7R8CVT4-F1
#
_entry.id   AF-A0A7R8CVT4-F1
#
_cell.length_a   1.000
_cell.length_b   1.000
_cell.length_c   1.000
_cell.angle_alpha   90.00
_cell.angle_beta   90.00
_cell.angle_gamma   90.00
#
_symmetry.space_group_name_H-M   'P 1'
#
loop_
_entity.id
_entity.type
_entity.pdbx_description
1 polymer ?
#
loop_
_entity_poly.entity_id
_entity_poly.type
_entity_poly.pdbx_seq_one_letter_code
_entity_poly.pdbx_strand_id
1 'polypeptide(L)'
;MYACQRDSYLKEFETKIVALSENEPYLKVELEDTILFPEGGGQNYDTGLLDHIEWSMFFEKDGKQSIMLRFHRKKMTLHLYLMTLFVSKWTGIEETKLGLKTKSWWMAENSIEEVVVEQEANQYIRDQLPVSITTHKLGDPELEKAYSRGLPEDLPKDALIRIVNILEDRNMCCGTHVQNLAHLQIIKTLQFQKSKKTTEFVLYFIVGKRVERYIDICFNRELQLTNLLKNRPLDHYSLIEKALTSYIKKLGSKICEYLDGKGGGSGNRFNAKINSLKEYKKAVALVEEHFK
;
A
#
# COMPACT_ATOMS: atom_id res chain seq x y z
N MET A 1 27.26 -1.47 -9.25
CA MET A 1 25.81 -1.40 -9.56
C MET A 1 25.38 -2.75 -10.07
N TYR A 2 24.32 -3.33 -9.50
CA TYR A 2 23.84 -4.68 -9.85
C TYR A 2 23.03 -4.69 -11.15
N ALA A 3 22.87 -5.86 -11.77
CA ALA A 3 22.14 -6.01 -13.03
C ALA A 3 20.70 -5.47 -12.95
N CYS A 4 19.99 -5.70 -11.84
CA CYS A 4 18.63 -5.16 -11.61
C CYS A 4 18.53 -3.63 -11.67
N GLN A 5 19.64 -2.95 -11.39
CA GLN A 5 19.71 -1.48 -11.40
C GLN A 5 20.20 -0.94 -12.74
N ARG A 6 20.93 -1.74 -13.52
CA ARG A 6 21.37 -1.40 -14.88
C ARG A 6 20.24 -1.57 -15.89
N ASP A 7 19.46 -2.63 -15.75
CA ASP A 7 18.26 -2.87 -16.54
C ASP A 7 17.18 -3.55 -15.68
N SER A 8 16.16 -2.78 -15.31
CA SER A 8 15.04 -3.23 -14.47
C SER A 8 14.00 -4.07 -15.21
N TYR A 9 14.17 -4.29 -16.53
CA TYR A 9 13.24 -5.07 -17.35
C TYR A 9 13.71 -6.51 -17.56
N LEU A 10 14.94 -6.83 -17.20
CA LEU A 10 15.46 -8.19 -17.24
C LEU A 10 14.64 -9.09 -16.32
N LYS A 11 14.20 -10.23 -16.86
CA LYS A 11 13.47 -11.27 -16.13
C LYS A 11 14.28 -12.56 -15.96
N GLU A 12 15.33 -12.70 -16.75
CA GLU A 12 16.23 -13.84 -16.79
C GLU A 12 17.65 -13.29 -16.85
N PHE A 13 18.58 -13.93 -16.15
CA PHE A 13 19.96 -13.49 -16.06
C PHE A 13 20.86 -14.67 -15.73
N GLU A 14 21.95 -14.79 -16.49
CA GLU A 14 22.99 -15.77 -16.21
C GLU A 14 24.10 -15.12 -15.38
N THR A 15 24.51 -15.81 -14.30
CA THR A 15 25.50 -15.30 -13.36
C THR A 15 26.25 -16.44 -12.70
N LYS A 16 27.40 -16.15 -12.10
CA LYS A 16 28.25 -17.14 -11.44
C LYS A 16 28.01 -17.14 -9.94
N ILE A 17 28.01 -18.33 -9.35
CA ILE A 17 28.07 -18.50 -7.90
C ILE A 17 29.51 -18.25 -7.46
N VAL A 18 29.71 -17.29 -6.56
CA VAL A 18 31.04 -16.92 -6.05
C VAL A 18 31.33 -17.55 -4.69
N ALA A 19 30.30 -17.86 -3.90
CA ALA A 19 30.46 -18.59 -2.65
C ALA A 19 29.18 -19.34 -2.25
N LEU A 20 29.36 -20.41 -1.49
CA LEU A 20 28.30 -21.18 -0.84
C LEU A 20 28.63 -21.31 0.65
N SER A 21 27.62 -21.17 1.50
CA SER A 21 27.74 -21.41 2.94
C SER A 21 26.50 -22.10 3.48
N GLU A 22 26.70 -23.17 4.25
CA GLU A 22 25.64 -23.90 4.92
C GLU A 22 25.15 -23.09 6.12
N ASN A 23 23.85 -22.82 6.18
CA ASN A 23 23.21 -22.09 7.27
C ASN A 23 21.85 -22.71 7.57
N GLU A 24 21.86 -23.93 8.09
CA GLU A 24 20.68 -24.76 8.35
C GLU A 24 19.53 -23.96 8.99
N PRO A 25 18.29 -23.99 8.43
CA PRO A 25 17.78 -24.85 7.35
C PRO A 25 17.94 -24.28 5.92
N TYR A 26 18.91 -23.40 5.69
CA TYR A 26 19.11 -22.67 4.43
C TYR A 26 20.50 -22.93 3.83
N LEU A 27 20.60 -22.81 2.51
CA LEU A 27 21.87 -22.69 1.80
C LEU A 27 22.06 -21.22 1.38
N LYS A 28 23.09 -20.56 1.87
CA LYS A 28 23.45 -19.19 1.48
C LYS A 28 24.34 -19.25 0.23
N VAL A 29 23.90 -18.59 -0.83
CA VAL A 29 24.50 -18.53 -2.17
C VAL A 29 24.87 -17.09 -2.47
N GLU A 30 26.16 -16.81 -2.66
CA GLU A 30 26.62 -15.50 -3.12
C GLU A 30 26.78 -15.53 -4.64
N LEU A 31 26.22 -14.53 -5.32
CA LEU A 31 26.29 -14.39 -6.77
C LEU A 31 27.25 -13.26 -7.15
N GLU A 32 27.95 -13.41 -8.26
CA GLU A 32 28.82 -12.38 -8.84
C GLU A 32 28.03 -11.10 -9.17
N ASP A 33 26.83 -11.28 -9.73
CA ASP A 33 25.86 -10.24 -10.04
C ASP A 33 24.44 -10.80 -10.07
N THR A 34 23.42 -9.95 -10.01
CA THR A 34 22.02 -10.39 -9.93
C THR A 34 21.01 -9.37 -10.47
N ILE A 35 19.94 -9.90 -11.08
CA ILE A 35 18.73 -9.14 -11.43
C ILE A 35 17.69 -9.12 -10.30
N LEU A 36 17.99 -9.74 -9.16
CA LEU A 36 17.10 -9.76 -8.02
C LEU A 36 17.36 -8.52 -7.17
N PHE A 37 16.35 -7.67 -7.03
CA PHE A 37 16.42 -6.52 -6.16
C PHE A 37 16.30 -6.98 -4.69
N PRO A 38 17.28 -6.66 -3.83
CA PRO A 38 17.09 -6.80 -2.40
C PRO A 38 16.13 -5.70 -1.92
N GLU A 39 15.25 -6.00 -0.96
CA GLU A 39 14.50 -4.95 -0.25
C GLU A 39 15.41 -3.77 0.19
N GLY A 40 14.91 -2.55 0.00
CA GLY A 40 15.69 -1.33 0.19
C GLY A 40 14.93 -0.10 -0.26
N GLY A 41 15.17 1.05 0.38
CA GLY A 41 14.47 2.30 0.06
C GLY A 41 12.95 2.24 0.25
N GLY A 42 12.47 1.30 1.06
CA GLY A 42 11.06 0.98 1.25
C GLY A 42 10.48 -0.02 0.24
N GLN A 43 11.17 -0.35 -0.86
CA GLN A 43 10.73 -1.35 -1.82
C GLN A 43 10.99 -2.77 -1.30
N ASN A 44 10.03 -3.69 -1.50
CA ASN A 44 10.15 -5.10 -1.14
C ASN A 44 11.14 -5.84 -2.05
N TYR A 45 11.64 -6.98 -1.58
CA TYR A 45 12.52 -7.85 -2.34
C TYR A 45 11.79 -8.56 -3.49
N ASP A 46 12.55 -8.91 -4.54
CA ASP A 46 12.06 -9.72 -5.64
C ASP A 46 11.94 -11.21 -5.26
N THR A 47 11.19 -11.98 -6.04
CA THR A 47 11.04 -13.43 -5.86
C THR A 47 11.19 -14.14 -7.21
N GLY A 48 11.71 -15.36 -7.23
CA GLY A 48 11.85 -16.11 -8.49
C GLY A 48 12.36 -17.53 -8.31
N LEU A 49 13.03 -18.01 -9.35
CA LEU A 49 13.69 -19.32 -9.40
C LEU A 49 15.19 -19.12 -9.61
N LEU A 50 16.02 -19.97 -8.99
CA LEU A 50 17.44 -20.08 -9.27
C LEU A 50 17.67 -21.52 -9.74
N ASP A 51 18.08 -21.70 -11.00
CA ASP A 51 18.21 -23.03 -11.64
C ASP A 51 16.98 -23.94 -11.39
N HIS A 52 15.79 -23.40 -11.64
CA HIS A 52 14.49 -24.06 -11.42
C HIS A 52 14.12 -24.40 -9.96
N ILE A 53 14.96 -24.03 -8.98
CA ILE A 53 14.68 -24.22 -7.56
C ILE A 53 14.01 -22.95 -7.02
N GLU A 54 12.82 -23.12 -6.41
CA GLU A 54 12.17 -22.05 -5.65
C GLU A 54 13.05 -21.63 -4.48
N TRP A 55 13.21 -20.33 -4.30
CA TRP A 55 14.00 -19.78 -3.21
C TRP A 55 13.19 -18.81 -2.35
N SER A 56 13.64 -18.62 -1.10
CA SER A 56 13.09 -17.62 -0.19
C SER A 56 14.23 -16.90 0.51
N MET A 57 14.51 -15.66 0.11
CA MET A 57 15.68 -14.94 0.58
C MET A 57 15.39 -14.06 1.80
N PHE A 58 16.38 -14.03 2.70
CA PHE A 58 16.53 -13.09 3.81
C PHE A 58 17.95 -12.52 3.78
N PHE A 59 18.13 -11.35 4.38
CA PHE A 59 19.36 -10.55 4.36
C PHE A 59 20.41 -10.98 5.38
N GLU A 60 21.67 -10.70 5.06
CA GLU A 60 22.70 -10.41 6.05
C GLU A 60 23.30 -9.01 5.81
N LYS A 61 23.63 -8.34 6.92
CA LYS A 61 24.34 -7.06 7.02
C LYS A 61 25.71 -7.13 6.31
N ASP A 62 26.25 -5.97 5.93
CA ASP A 62 27.64 -5.76 5.46
C ASP A 62 27.87 -5.74 3.92
N GLY A 63 26.88 -5.27 3.16
CA GLY A 63 27.10 -4.85 1.77
C GLY A 63 27.34 -5.96 0.74
N LYS A 64 27.27 -7.24 1.15
CA LYS A 64 27.27 -8.39 0.25
C LYS A 64 25.85 -8.91 0.05
N GLN A 65 25.38 -8.91 -1.19
CA GLN A 65 24.11 -9.54 -1.54
C GLN A 65 24.29 -11.07 -1.56
N SER A 66 23.49 -11.75 -0.75
CA SER A 66 23.52 -13.21 -0.65
C SER A 66 22.11 -13.75 -0.67
N ILE A 67 21.92 -14.84 -1.42
CA ILE A 67 20.65 -15.54 -1.62
C ILE A 67 20.57 -16.71 -0.67
N MET A 68 19.60 -16.74 0.24
CA MET A 68 19.30 -17.95 1.00
C MET A 68 18.26 -18.79 0.28
N LEU A 69 18.62 -20.03 -0.09
CA LEU A 69 17.71 -21.03 -0.62
C LEU A 69 17.11 -21.80 0.55
N ARG A 70 15.77 -21.82 0.66
CA ARG A 70 15.05 -22.65 1.65
C ARG A 70 14.34 -23.79 0.93
N PHE A 71 14.54 -25.01 1.40
CA PHE A 71 13.75 -26.15 0.94
C PHE A 71 12.37 -26.14 1.64
N HIS A 72 11.37 -25.55 0.95
CA HIS A 72 9.91 -25.61 1.17
C HIS A 72 9.28 -25.10 2.50
N ARG A 73 8.51 -24.00 2.40
CA ARG A 73 7.02 -23.99 2.42
C ARG A 73 6.51 -22.61 2.01
N LYS A 74 5.58 -22.61 1.04
CA LYS A 74 4.84 -21.48 0.42
C LYS A 74 4.82 -20.19 1.23
N LYS A 75 5.26 -19.09 0.62
CA LYS A 75 4.81 -17.75 0.98
C LYS A 75 4.56 -16.89 -0.25
N MET A 76 3.45 -16.17 -0.15
CA MET A 76 2.90 -15.23 -1.12
C MET A 76 3.42 -13.84 -0.73
N THR A 77 4.07 -13.11 -1.63
CA THR A 77 4.59 -11.78 -1.34
C THR A 77 3.94 -10.71 -2.22
N LEU A 78 3.47 -9.67 -1.53
CA LEU A 78 2.79 -8.49 -2.02
C LEU A 78 3.87 -7.45 -2.41
N HIS A 79 3.91 -7.00 -3.66
CA HIS A 79 4.78 -5.89 -4.03
C HIS A 79 4.10 -4.55 -3.68
N LEU A 80 4.89 -3.59 -3.19
CA LEU A 80 4.69 -2.14 -3.11
C LEU A 80 6.08 -1.59 -3.48
N TYR A 81 6.26 -0.62 -4.37
CA TYR A 81 6.44 0.79 -4.05
C TYR A 81 7.00 1.45 -5.33
N LEU A 82 6.38 2.53 -5.80
CA LEU A 82 6.95 3.41 -6.82
C LEU A 82 6.87 4.87 -6.39
N MET A 83 6.82 5.09 -5.07
CA MET A 83 6.06 6.20 -4.52
C MET A 83 6.86 7.22 -3.71
N THR A 84 8.15 7.00 -3.49
CA THR A 84 8.99 8.01 -2.81
C THR A 84 9.23 9.23 -3.70
N LEU A 85 9.27 9.07 -5.03
CA LEU A 85 9.44 10.17 -5.99
C LEU A 85 8.17 11.00 -6.20
N PHE A 86 7.00 10.36 -6.29
CA PHE A 86 5.77 11.11 -6.56
C PHE A 86 5.37 12.06 -5.43
N VAL A 87 5.67 11.70 -4.18
CA VAL A 87 5.35 12.51 -3.00
C VAL A 87 6.29 13.71 -2.87
N SER A 88 7.57 13.60 -3.27
CA SER A 88 8.55 14.69 -3.12
C SER A 88 8.40 15.82 -4.15
N LYS A 89 7.96 15.50 -5.40
CA LYS A 89 7.53 16.54 -6.35
C LYS A 89 6.38 17.39 -5.80
N TRP A 90 5.45 16.75 -5.08
CA TRP A 90 4.25 17.41 -4.57
C TRP A 90 4.53 18.27 -3.33
N THR A 91 5.51 17.90 -2.49
CA THR A 91 5.99 18.79 -1.42
C THR A 91 6.72 20.02 -1.96
N GLY A 92 7.51 19.90 -3.04
CA GLY A 92 8.34 21.02 -3.55
C GLY A 92 7.60 22.07 -4.40
N ILE A 93 6.64 21.66 -5.23
CA ILE A 93 5.92 22.60 -6.13
C ILE A 93 4.98 23.53 -5.36
N GLU A 94 4.35 23.05 -4.29
CA GLU A 94 3.49 23.88 -3.44
C GLU A 94 4.25 24.60 -2.31
N GLU A 95 5.38 24.06 -1.83
CA GLU A 95 6.31 24.77 -0.92
C GLU A 95 6.75 26.12 -1.48
N THR A 96 7.05 26.15 -2.78
CA THR A 96 7.54 27.34 -3.48
C THR A 96 6.42 28.34 -3.78
N LYS A 97 5.17 27.87 -3.99
CA LYS A 97 4.01 28.74 -4.24
C LYS A 97 3.36 29.28 -2.96
N LEU A 98 3.45 28.58 -1.83
CA LEU A 98 2.71 28.88 -0.60
C LEU A 98 3.60 29.19 0.62
N GLY A 99 4.93 29.03 0.52
CA GLY A 99 5.88 29.47 1.54
C GLY A 99 5.89 28.62 2.83
N LEU A 100 5.44 27.37 2.77
CA LEU A 100 5.31 26.48 3.94
C LEU A 100 6.19 25.25 3.79
N LYS A 101 7.22 25.09 4.65
CA LYS A 101 8.07 23.88 4.70
C LYS A 101 7.28 22.70 5.27
N THR A 102 7.25 21.54 4.59
CA THR A 102 6.54 20.35 5.08
C THR A 102 7.37 19.06 4.95
N LYS A 103 7.14 18.10 5.85
CA LYS A 103 7.52 16.68 5.70
C LYS A 103 6.31 15.79 5.33
N SER A 104 5.13 16.41 5.26
CA SER A 104 3.82 15.81 5.01
C SER A 104 2.77 16.93 5.05
N TRP A 105 1.86 16.94 4.08
CA TRP A 105 0.80 17.95 4.00
C TRP A 105 -0.32 17.68 5.02
N TRP A 106 -0.84 18.78 5.57
CA TRP A 106 -2.11 18.87 6.28
C TRP A 106 -3.13 19.45 5.32
N MET A 107 -4.27 18.78 5.12
CA MET A 107 -5.48 19.42 4.59
C MET A 107 -6.67 18.99 5.44
N ALA A 108 -7.40 20.00 5.92
CA ALA A 108 -8.59 19.83 6.74
C ALA A 108 -9.75 19.25 5.91
N GLU A 109 -10.79 18.83 6.62
CA GLU A 109 -11.98 18.14 6.11
C GLU A 109 -12.42 18.53 4.69
N ASN A 110 -12.66 17.48 3.89
CA ASN A 110 -13.62 17.34 2.78
C ASN A 110 -13.00 17.08 1.40
N SER A 111 -12.97 15.80 1.01
CA SER A 111 -13.37 15.19 -0.30
C SER A 111 -12.95 15.78 -1.66
N ILE A 112 -12.36 16.97 -1.75
CA ILE A 112 -12.14 17.71 -3.00
C ILE A 112 -10.68 17.60 -3.49
N GLU A 113 -9.71 17.34 -2.61
CA GLU A 113 -8.28 17.35 -2.98
C GLU A 113 -7.68 15.98 -3.31
N GLU A 114 -8.19 14.89 -2.71
CA GLU A 114 -7.77 13.53 -3.06
C GLU A 114 -8.02 13.23 -4.55
N VAL A 115 -9.17 13.68 -5.05
CA VAL A 115 -9.58 13.50 -6.45
C VAL A 115 -8.62 14.25 -7.38
N VAL A 116 -8.16 15.43 -6.99
CA VAL A 116 -7.24 16.24 -7.80
C VAL A 116 -5.86 15.58 -7.86
N VAL A 117 -5.35 15.06 -6.75
CA VAL A 117 -4.07 14.32 -6.69
C VAL A 117 -4.10 13.09 -7.60
N GLU A 118 -5.15 12.26 -7.48
CA GLU A 118 -5.30 11.07 -8.32
C GLU A 118 -5.39 11.45 -9.81
N GLN A 119 -6.15 12.49 -10.16
CA GLN A 119 -6.33 12.92 -11.54
C GLN A 119 -5.05 13.44 -12.16
N GLU A 120 -4.31 14.29 -11.45
CA GLU A 120 -3.04 14.84 -11.89
C GLU A 120 -2.00 13.73 -12.06
N ALA A 121 -1.90 12.84 -11.08
CA ALA A 121 -0.97 11.71 -11.13
C ALA A 121 -1.24 10.81 -12.34
N ASN A 122 -2.52 10.50 -12.58
CA ASN A 122 -2.92 9.75 -13.77
C ASN A 122 -2.73 10.55 -15.06
N GLN A 123 -2.75 11.88 -15.04
CA GLN A 123 -2.42 12.70 -16.21
C GLN A 123 -0.94 12.54 -16.58
N TYR A 124 -0.04 12.63 -15.60
CA TYR A 124 1.38 12.38 -15.83
C TYR A 124 1.67 10.96 -16.35
N ILE A 125 0.90 9.96 -15.92
CA ILE A 125 0.95 8.60 -16.47
C ILE A 125 0.53 8.60 -17.95
N ARG A 126 -0.57 9.27 -18.30
CA ARG A 126 -1.07 9.38 -19.69
C ARG A 126 -0.12 10.16 -20.59
N ASP A 127 0.55 11.17 -20.04
CA ASP A 127 1.56 11.97 -20.73
C ASP A 127 2.88 11.21 -20.94
N GLN A 128 2.98 9.99 -20.39
CA GLN A 128 4.12 9.08 -20.55
C GLN A 128 5.45 9.71 -20.12
N LEU A 129 5.42 10.50 -19.05
CA LEU A 129 6.60 11.27 -18.65
C LEU A 129 7.80 10.34 -18.45
N PRO A 130 8.99 10.71 -18.97
CA PRO A 130 10.17 9.89 -18.84
C PRO A 130 10.64 9.86 -17.39
N VAL A 131 11.20 8.72 -17.02
CA VAL A 131 11.88 8.50 -15.74
C VAL A 131 13.33 8.19 -16.08
N SER A 132 14.25 9.08 -15.73
CA SER A 132 15.67 8.93 -16.03
C SER A 132 16.48 8.74 -14.75
N ILE A 133 17.57 7.98 -14.85
CA ILE A 133 18.43 7.67 -13.71
C ILE A 133 19.82 8.24 -14.01
N THR A 134 20.35 9.03 -13.09
CA THR A 134 21.73 9.51 -13.13
C THR A 134 22.51 8.94 -11.94
N THR A 135 23.82 8.82 -12.10
CA THR A 135 24.72 8.24 -11.08
C THR A 135 25.82 9.22 -10.75
N HIS A 136 26.04 9.44 -9.46
CA HIS A 136 26.99 10.41 -8.95
C HIS A 136 27.87 9.78 -7.87
N LYS A 137 29.08 10.30 -7.68
CA LYS A 137 29.98 9.87 -6.60
C LYS A 137 29.66 10.66 -5.33
N LEU A 138 30.04 10.11 -4.17
CA LEU A 138 29.93 10.84 -2.90
C LEU A 138 30.68 12.17 -2.99
N GLY A 139 30.01 13.26 -2.59
CA GLY A 139 30.55 14.62 -2.65
C GLY A 139 30.35 15.36 -3.99
N ASP A 140 29.67 14.75 -4.97
CA ASP A 140 29.26 15.46 -6.19
C ASP A 140 28.22 16.55 -5.86
N PRO A 141 28.43 17.82 -6.26
CA PRO A 141 27.48 18.92 -6.02
C PRO A 141 26.06 18.66 -6.56
N GLU A 142 25.89 17.80 -7.57
CA GLU A 142 24.54 17.44 -8.06
C GLU A 142 23.71 16.71 -7.00
N LEU A 143 24.33 16.08 -5.99
CA LEU A 143 23.63 15.44 -4.89
C LEU A 143 22.89 16.45 -3.99
N GLU A 144 23.38 17.68 -3.89
CA GLU A 144 22.72 18.74 -3.09
C GLU A 144 21.42 19.22 -3.72
N LYS A 145 21.28 19.05 -5.04
CA LYS A 145 20.06 19.39 -5.80
C LYS A 145 19.00 18.30 -5.71
N ALA A 146 19.35 17.11 -5.21
CA ALA A 146 18.41 16.02 -5.05
C ALA A 146 17.74 16.07 -3.67
N TYR A 147 16.44 15.85 -3.64
CA TYR A 147 15.71 15.67 -2.40
C TYR A 147 16.14 14.36 -1.72
N SER A 148 16.37 14.44 -0.41
CA SER A 148 16.95 13.33 0.35
C SER A 148 16.54 13.34 1.81
N ARG A 149 16.46 12.13 2.39
CA ARG A 149 16.40 11.92 3.85
C ARG A 149 17.78 11.81 4.51
N GLY A 150 18.84 12.11 3.77
CA GLY A 150 20.23 11.84 4.14
C GLY A 150 20.75 10.54 3.52
N LEU A 151 22.06 10.44 3.39
CA LEU A 151 22.76 9.23 3.00
C LEU A 151 23.15 8.45 4.28
N PRO A 152 23.07 7.10 4.28
CA PRO A 152 23.62 6.28 5.35
C PRO A 152 25.09 6.60 5.64
N GLU A 153 25.50 6.59 6.92
CA GLU A 153 26.87 6.92 7.34
C GLU A 153 27.90 5.86 6.90
N ASP A 154 27.45 4.63 6.66
CA ASP A 154 28.24 3.45 6.32
C ASP A 154 28.46 3.24 4.81
N LEU A 155 28.10 4.22 3.98
CA LEU A 155 28.31 4.15 2.54
C LEU A 155 29.82 4.09 2.19
N PRO A 156 30.25 3.11 1.37
CA PRO A 156 31.61 3.06 0.85
C PRO A 156 31.98 4.37 0.12
N LYS A 157 33.25 4.79 0.24
CA LYS A 157 33.71 6.05 -0.37
C LYS A 157 33.61 6.06 -1.90
N ASP A 158 33.64 4.89 -2.52
CA ASP A 158 33.50 4.67 -3.96
C ASP A 158 32.06 4.31 -4.38
N ALA A 159 31.10 4.36 -3.45
CA ALA A 159 29.71 4.07 -3.75
C ALA A 159 29.13 5.05 -4.78
N LEU A 160 28.44 4.50 -5.77
CA LEU A 160 27.67 5.27 -6.74
C LEU A 160 26.26 5.50 -6.21
N ILE A 161 25.90 6.76 -6.07
CA ILE A 161 24.61 7.22 -5.62
C ILE A 161 23.71 7.44 -6.83
N ARG A 162 22.54 6.81 -6.82
CA ARG A 162 21.55 6.90 -7.91
C ARG A 162 20.54 7.99 -7.61
N ILE A 163 20.37 8.90 -8.54
CA ILE A 163 19.28 9.89 -8.55
C ILE A 163 18.28 9.48 -9.61
N VAL A 164 17.03 9.37 -9.22
CA VAL A 164 15.90 9.16 -10.13
C VAL A 164 15.27 10.51 -10.39
N ASN A 165 15.09 10.84 -11.67
CA ASN A 165 14.59 12.11 -12.13
C ASN A 165 13.25 11.90 -12.85
N ILE A 166 12.24 12.65 -12.42
CA ILE A 166 10.91 12.68 -13.03
C ILE A 166 10.52 14.15 -13.15
N LEU A 167 10.61 14.71 -14.36
CA LEU A 167 10.56 16.16 -14.58
C LEU A 167 11.65 16.89 -13.75
N GLU A 168 11.25 17.83 -12.91
CA GLU A 168 12.13 18.60 -12.03
C GLU A 168 12.40 17.90 -10.70
N ASP A 169 11.68 16.81 -10.42
CA ASP A 169 11.83 16.07 -9.18
C ASP A 169 13.01 15.10 -9.28
N ARG A 170 13.92 15.22 -8.30
CA ARG A 170 15.18 14.48 -8.24
C ARG A 170 15.27 13.83 -6.87
N ASN A 171 15.23 12.51 -6.79
CA ASN A 171 15.36 11.80 -5.51
C ASN A 171 16.46 10.77 -5.55
N MET A 172 17.22 10.70 -4.45
CA MET A 172 18.16 9.61 -4.25
C MET A 172 17.39 8.32 -3.93
N CYS A 173 17.52 7.30 -4.79
CA CYS A 173 16.82 6.03 -4.62
C CYS A 173 17.64 4.85 -5.13
N CYS A 174 17.70 3.78 -4.35
CA CYS A 174 18.37 2.54 -4.73
C CYS A 174 17.43 1.54 -5.43
N GLY A 175 16.12 1.82 -5.49
CA GLY A 175 15.09 0.95 -6.05
C GLY A 175 15.16 0.73 -7.56
N THR A 176 14.31 -0.16 -8.04
CA THR A 176 14.11 -0.39 -9.49
C THR A 176 12.98 0.51 -9.98
N HIS A 177 13.17 1.14 -11.14
CA HIS A 177 12.19 2.06 -11.70
C HIS A 177 11.82 1.68 -13.14
N VAL A 178 10.60 2.04 -13.53
CA VAL A 178 10.17 2.06 -14.93
C VAL A 178 10.88 3.20 -15.67
N GLN A 179 10.99 3.09 -17.00
CA GLN A 179 11.58 4.11 -17.89
C GLN A 179 10.64 5.28 -18.19
N ASN A 180 9.33 5.09 -18.02
CA ASN A 180 8.33 6.15 -18.16
C ASN A 180 7.10 5.81 -17.31
N LEU A 181 6.31 6.84 -16.99
CA LEU A 181 5.15 6.68 -16.11
C LEU A 181 4.00 5.86 -16.71
N ALA A 182 3.92 5.71 -18.04
CA ALA A 182 2.85 4.94 -18.68
C ALA A 182 2.86 3.47 -18.25
N HIS A 183 4.03 2.94 -17.89
CA HIS A 183 4.18 1.57 -17.40
C HIS A 183 3.48 1.32 -16.05
N LEU A 184 3.11 2.39 -15.33
CA LEU A 184 2.31 2.32 -14.12
C LEU A 184 0.83 2.05 -14.40
N GLN A 185 0.38 2.32 -15.63
CA GLN A 185 -0.99 2.19 -16.13
C GLN A 185 -2.00 3.11 -15.46
N ILE A 186 -2.18 2.98 -14.14
CA ILE A 186 -3.12 3.74 -13.33
C ILE A 186 -2.66 3.78 -11.88
N ILE A 187 -2.93 4.88 -11.20
CA ILE A 187 -2.87 5.00 -9.74
C ILE A 187 -4.27 5.26 -9.20
N LYS A 188 -4.62 4.59 -8.10
CA LYS A 188 -5.88 4.78 -7.38
C LYS A 188 -5.59 5.06 -5.91
N THR A 189 -6.03 6.20 -5.41
CA THR A 189 -6.00 6.51 -3.98
C THR A 189 -7.15 5.78 -3.29
N LEU A 190 -6.91 5.36 -2.05
CA LEU A 190 -7.84 4.53 -1.28
C LEU A 190 -8.33 5.26 -0.03
N GLN A 191 -7.39 5.72 0.81
CA GLN A 191 -7.73 6.34 2.07
C GLN A 191 -6.62 7.26 2.56
N PHE A 192 -7.01 8.38 3.17
CA PHE A 192 -6.14 9.18 4.02
C PHE A 192 -6.39 8.85 5.48
N GLN A 193 -5.32 8.56 6.21
CA GLN A 193 -5.39 8.37 7.66
C GLN A 193 -4.40 9.30 8.36
N LYS A 194 -4.86 10.01 9.39
CA LYS A 194 -3.95 10.71 10.29
C LYS A 194 -3.10 9.69 11.04
N SER A 195 -1.79 9.87 11.03
CA SER A 195 -0.87 9.05 11.81
C SER A 195 -1.22 9.15 13.29
N LYS A 196 -1.26 8.02 13.99
CA LYS A 196 -1.48 7.99 15.44
C LYS A 196 -0.25 8.46 16.24
N LYS A 197 0.94 8.43 15.61
CA LYS A 197 2.23 8.70 16.27
C LYS A 197 2.82 10.06 15.89
N THR A 198 2.42 10.62 14.76
CA THR A 198 2.97 11.86 14.22
C THR A 198 1.83 12.79 13.81
N THR A 199 2.13 14.08 13.60
CA THR A 199 1.16 15.04 13.04
C THR A 199 0.95 14.85 11.54
N GLU A 200 1.49 13.78 10.96
CA GLU A 200 1.54 13.54 9.52
C GLU A 200 0.34 12.69 9.06
N PHE A 201 0.02 12.78 7.78
CA PHE A 201 -1.01 11.95 7.15
C PHE A 201 -0.37 10.84 6.31
N VAL A 202 -1.03 9.69 6.29
CA VAL A 202 -0.65 8.53 5.48
C VAL A 202 -1.70 8.36 4.38
N LEU A 203 -1.24 8.48 3.13
CA LEU A 203 -2.03 8.18 1.95
C LEU A 203 -1.85 6.71 1.56
N TYR A 204 -2.94 5.96 1.56
CA TYR A 204 -3.01 4.60 1.02
C TYR A 204 -3.45 4.66 -0.44
N PHE A 205 -2.75 3.95 -1.31
CA PHE A 205 -3.00 3.92 -2.76
C PHE A 205 -2.52 2.60 -3.35
N ILE A 206 -2.97 2.30 -4.56
CA ILE A 206 -2.60 1.12 -5.35
C ILE A 206 -2.31 1.53 -6.79
N VAL A 207 -1.48 0.75 -7.49
CA VAL A 207 -0.96 1.10 -8.84
C VAL A 207 -0.99 -0.11 -9.77
N GLY A 208 -1.22 0.13 -11.06
CA GLY A 208 -1.18 -0.86 -12.13
C GLY A 208 -2.13 -2.03 -11.89
N LYS A 209 -1.66 -3.26 -12.14
CA LYS A 209 -2.42 -4.51 -11.91
C LYS A 209 -2.93 -4.71 -10.48
N ARG A 210 -2.49 -3.93 -9.49
CA ARG A 210 -3.09 -3.96 -8.15
C ARG A 210 -4.47 -3.28 -8.14
N VAL A 211 -4.65 -2.25 -8.97
CA VAL A 211 -5.94 -1.60 -9.21
C VAL A 211 -6.90 -2.56 -9.89
N GLU A 212 -6.46 -3.23 -10.95
CA GLU A 212 -7.24 -4.27 -11.65
C GLU A 212 -7.73 -5.34 -10.68
N ARG A 213 -6.82 -5.99 -9.94
CA ARG A 213 -7.17 -7.00 -8.93
C ARG A 213 -8.12 -6.49 -7.86
N TYR A 214 -7.95 -5.24 -7.43
CA TYR A 214 -8.84 -4.63 -6.45
C TYR A 214 -10.25 -4.44 -7.03
N ILE A 215 -10.36 -3.96 -8.26
CA ILE A 215 -11.64 -3.83 -8.98
C ILE A 215 -12.31 -5.19 -9.16
N ASP A 216 -11.58 -6.23 -9.52
CA ASP A 216 -12.12 -7.59 -9.63
C ASP A 216 -12.74 -8.06 -8.31
N ILE A 217 -12.05 -7.84 -7.19
CA ILE A 217 -12.55 -8.20 -5.85
C ILE A 217 -13.82 -7.41 -5.53
N CYS A 218 -13.84 -6.10 -5.82
CA CYS A 218 -15.00 -5.24 -5.58
C CYS A 218 -16.19 -5.65 -6.45
N PHE A 219 -15.97 -5.88 -7.75
CA PHE A 219 -17.01 -6.27 -8.70
C PHE A 219 -17.60 -7.64 -8.36
N ASN A 220 -16.77 -8.63 -8.01
CA ASN A 220 -17.27 -9.95 -7.58
C ASN A 220 -18.14 -9.86 -6.32
N ARG A 221 -17.76 -9.00 -5.36
CA ARG A 221 -18.58 -8.75 -4.16
C ARG A 221 -19.90 -8.07 -4.51
N GLU A 222 -19.86 -7.10 -5.42
CA GLU A 222 -21.07 -6.44 -5.91
C GLU A 222 -22.02 -7.42 -6.61
N LEU A 223 -21.50 -8.34 -7.42
CA LEU A 223 -22.29 -9.40 -8.05
C LEU A 223 -22.93 -10.34 -7.01
N GLN A 224 -22.20 -10.70 -5.95
CA GLN A 224 -22.75 -11.48 -4.84
C GLN A 224 -23.91 -10.75 -4.16
N LEU A 225 -23.77 -9.44 -3.89
CA LEU A 225 -24.84 -8.63 -3.31
C LEU A 225 -26.05 -8.50 -4.23
N THR A 226 -25.82 -8.28 -5.52
CA THR A 226 -26.86 -8.23 -6.56
C THR A 226 -27.67 -9.53 -6.55
N ASN A 227 -26.98 -10.68 -6.46
CA ASN A 227 -27.61 -11.98 -6.42
C ASN A 227 -28.40 -12.25 -5.15
N LEU A 228 -27.96 -11.73 -3.99
CA LEU A 228 -28.64 -11.88 -2.70
C LEU A 228 -29.87 -10.96 -2.60
N LEU A 229 -29.72 -9.71 -3.03
CA LEU A 229 -30.74 -8.67 -2.88
C LEU A 229 -31.72 -8.61 -4.06
N LYS A 230 -31.40 -9.30 -5.17
CA LYS A 230 -32.21 -9.34 -6.41
C LYS A 230 -32.55 -7.94 -6.94
N ASN A 231 -31.56 -7.07 -7.00
CA ASN A 231 -31.70 -5.65 -7.34
C ASN A 231 -30.52 -5.19 -8.22
N ARG A 232 -30.39 -3.88 -8.45
CA ARG A 232 -29.22 -3.28 -9.11
C ARG A 232 -28.20 -2.81 -8.08
N PRO A 233 -26.89 -2.74 -8.45
CA PRO A 233 -25.84 -2.23 -7.58
C PRO A 233 -26.11 -0.89 -6.91
N LEU A 234 -26.64 0.08 -7.66
CA LEU A 234 -26.97 1.41 -7.14
C LEU A 234 -28.02 1.38 -6.02
N ASP A 235 -28.84 0.34 -5.97
CA ASP A 235 -29.89 0.19 -4.96
C ASP A 235 -29.39 -0.54 -3.70
N HIS A 236 -28.20 -1.16 -3.73
CA HIS A 236 -27.65 -1.99 -2.65
C HIS A 236 -27.66 -1.27 -1.30
N TYR A 237 -27.09 -0.06 -1.24
CA TYR A 237 -26.99 0.72 -0.01
C TYR A 237 -28.38 0.95 0.60
N SER A 238 -29.31 1.48 -0.19
CA SER A 238 -30.65 1.82 0.29
C SER A 238 -31.44 0.61 0.78
N LEU A 239 -31.25 -0.55 0.15
CA LEU A 239 -31.94 -1.78 0.50
C LEU A 239 -31.34 -2.43 1.74
N ILE A 240 -30.02 -2.41 1.89
CA ILE A 240 -29.33 -2.85 3.11
C ILE A 240 -29.73 -1.95 4.29
N GLU A 241 -29.76 -0.63 4.11
CA GLU A 241 -30.16 0.32 5.15
C GLU A 241 -31.62 0.10 5.59
N LYS A 242 -32.54 -0.10 4.65
CA LYS A 242 -33.94 -0.44 4.95
C LYS A 242 -34.06 -1.79 5.66
N ALA A 243 -33.35 -2.80 5.20
CA ALA A 243 -33.34 -4.13 5.82
C ALA A 243 -32.81 -4.05 7.26
N LEU A 244 -31.70 -3.34 7.48
CA LEU A 244 -31.12 -3.10 8.80
C LEU A 244 -32.07 -2.32 9.70
N THR A 245 -32.69 -1.26 9.20
CA THR A 245 -33.68 -0.49 9.97
C THR A 245 -34.88 -1.34 10.38
N SER A 246 -35.39 -2.19 9.46
CA SER A 246 -36.50 -3.11 9.75
C SER A 246 -36.09 -4.15 10.80
N TYR A 247 -34.88 -4.70 10.67
CA TYR A 247 -34.30 -5.66 11.60
C TYR A 247 -34.16 -5.06 13.02
N ILE A 248 -33.53 -3.88 13.12
CA ILE A 248 -33.34 -3.16 14.39
C ILE A 248 -34.68 -2.81 15.05
N LYS A 249 -35.67 -2.37 14.26
CA LYS A 249 -37.04 -2.12 14.77
C LYS A 249 -37.65 -3.38 15.38
N LYS A 250 -37.59 -4.52 14.68
CA LYS A 250 -38.17 -5.79 15.16
C LYS A 250 -37.49 -6.28 16.44
N LEU A 251 -36.16 -6.29 16.48
CA LEU A 251 -35.40 -6.72 17.66
C LEU A 251 -35.64 -5.78 18.85
N GLY A 252 -35.56 -4.47 18.64
CA GLY A 252 -35.74 -3.49 19.70
C GLY A 252 -37.16 -3.47 20.28
N SER A 253 -38.19 -3.68 19.45
CA SER A 253 -39.57 -3.84 19.94
C SER A 253 -39.73 -5.05 20.85
N LYS A 254 -39.15 -6.22 20.50
CA LYS A 254 -39.15 -7.41 21.36
C LYS A 254 -38.41 -7.19 22.68
N ILE A 255 -37.29 -6.48 22.65
CA ILE A 255 -36.56 -6.11 23.88
C ILE A 255 -37.42 -5.21 24.76
N CYS A 256 -38.16 -4.26 24.17
CA CYS A 256 -39.08 -3.40 24.91
C CYS A 256 -40.21 -4.16 25.59
N GLU A 257 -40.71 -5.25 25.00
CA GLU A 257 -41.75 -6.10 25.62
C GLU A 257 -41.27 -6.69 26.96
N TYR A 258 -40.03 -7.16 27.07
CA TYR A 258 -39.48 -7.68 28.33
C TYR A 258 -39.17 -6.60 29.36
N LEU A 259 -38.88 -5.37 28.92
CA LEU A 259 -38.43 -4.27 29.78
C LEU A 259 -39.54 -3.26 30.11
N ASP A 260 -40.80 -3.58 29.79
CA ASP A 260 -41.95 -2.69 29.89
C ASP A 260 -41.63 -1.30 29.30
N GLY A 261 -41.11 -1.32 28.07
CA GLY A 261 -40.56 -0.15 27.39
C GLY A 261 -41.31 0.24 26.14
N LYS A 262 -41.04 1.45 25.65
CA LYS A 262 -41.50 1.93 24.34
C LYS A 262 -40.39 2.71 23.66
N GLY A 263 -40.20 2.44 22.37
CA GLY A 263 -39.10 3.01 21.60
C GLY A 263 -39.30 2.92 20.09
N GLY A 264 -38.32 3.40 19.35
CA GLY A 264 -38.30 3.38 17.90
C GLY A 264 -36.89 3.18 17.34
N GLY A 265 -36.81 2.45 16.23
CA GLY A 265 -35.58 2.21 15.47
C GLY A 265 -35.41 3.17 14.30
N SER A 266 -34.20 3.69 14.12
CA SER A 266 -33.78 4.47 12.93
C SER A 266 -32.35 4.11 12.55
N GLY A 267 -32.11 3.80 11.27
CA GLY A 267 -30.82 3.34 10.79
C GLY A 267 -30.33 2.11 11.57
N ASN A 268 -29.16 2.24 12.19
CA ASN A 268 -28.54 1.19 13.00
C ASN A 268 -28.77 1.33 14.51
N ARG A 269 -29.73 2.17 14.95
CA ARG A 269 -29.99 2.43 16.37
C ARG A 269 -31.46 2.23 16.74
N PHE A 270 -31.69 1.76 17.96
CA PHE A 270 -33.01 1.71 18.57
C PHE A 270 -32.98 2.48 19.89
N ASN A 271 -33.83 3.50 20.03
CA ASN A 271 -33.93 4.29 21.25
C ASN A 271 -35.25 3.96 21.95
N ALA A 272 -35.18 3.66 23.25
CA ALA A 272 -36.34 3.29 24.05
C ALA A 272 -36.29 3.91 25.43
N LYS A 273 -37.47 4.17 26.00
CA LYS A 273 -37.64 4.39 27.43
C LYS A 273 -38.16 3.09 28.04
N ILE A 274 -37.49 2.60 29.08
CA ILE A 274 -37.86 1.37 29.80
C ILE A 274 -38.41 1.71 31.18
N ASN A 275 -39.38 0.95 31.66
CA ASN A 275 -40.02 1.19 32.96
C ASN A 275 -39.77 0.04 33.95
N SER A 276 -39.28 -1.12 33.51
CA SER A 276 -39.02 -2.28 34.37
C SER A 276 -37.74 -3.02 33.97
N LEU A 277 -36.94 -3.39 34.97
CA LEU A 277 -35.78 -4.27 34.80
C LEU A 277 -36.02 -5.68 35.32
N LYS A 278 -37.25 -6.04 35.69
CA LYS A 278 -37.55 -7.34 36.31
C LYS A 278 -37.20 -8.52 35.41
N GLU A 279 -37.44 -8.40 34.10
CA GLU A 279 -37.17 -9.47 33.14
C GLU A 279 -35.92 -9.23 32.27
N TYR A 280 -34.97 -8.42 32.74
CA TYR A 280 -33.78 -8.08 31.94
C TYR A 280 -32.99 -9.30 31.45
N LYS A 281 -32.99 -10.40 32.23
CA LYS A 281 -32.33 -11.66 31.85
C LYS A 281 -32.94 -12.27 30.57
N LYS A 282 -34.25 -12.12 30.34
CA LYS A 282 -34.91 -12.57 29.10
C LYS A 282 -34.48 -11.72 27.90
N ALA A 283 -34.36 -10.41 28.08
CA ALA A 283 -33.85 -9.51 27.04
C ALA A 283 -32.39 -9.81 26.70
N VAL A 284 -31.54 -10.09 27.70
CA VAL A 284 -30.14 -10.52 27.49
C VAL A 284 -30.09 -11.85 26.72
N ALA A 285 -30.86 -12.86 27.16
CA ALA A 285 -30.92 -14.15 26.48
C ALA A 285 -31.39 -14.03 25.02
N LEU A 286 -32.38 -13.16 24.75
CA LEU A 286 -32.83 -12.88 23.38
C LEU A 286 -31.69 -12.30 22.52
N VAL A 287 -30.91 -11.35 23.05
CA VAL A 287 -29.78 -10.77 22.32
C VAL A 287 -28.69 -11.82 22.09
N GLU A 288 -28.36 -12.62 23.10
CA GLU A 288 -27.36 -13.67 22.99
C GLU A 288 -27.74 -14.77 22.00
N GLU A 289 -29.00 -15.19 21.96
CA GLU A 289 -29.51 -16.16 20.97
C GLU A 289 -29.46 -15.58 19.56
N HIS A 290 -29.71 -14.29 19.41
CA HIS A 290 -29.85 -13.66 18.12
C HIS A 290 -28.53 -13.32 17.42
N PHE A 291 -27.42 -13.23 18.16
CA PHE A 291 -26.07 -12.94 17.64
C PHE A 291 -25.07 -14.10 17.79
N LYS A 292 -25.54 -15.29 18.18
CA LYS A 292 -24.78 -16.55 18.10
C LYS A 292 -24.61 -17.00 16.65
#